data_AF-A0A5E4IS31-F1
#
_entry.id   AF-A0A5E4IS31-F1
#
_cell.length_a   1.000
_cell.length_b   1.000
_cell.length_c   1.000
_cell.angle_alpha   90.00
_cell.angle_beta   90.00
_cell.angle_gamma   90.00
#
_symmetry.space_group_name_H-M   'P 1'
#
loop_
_entity.id
_entity.type
_entity.pdbx_description
1 polymer ?
#
loop_
_entity_poly.entity_id
_entity_poly.type
_entity_poly.pdbx_seq_one_letter_code
_entity_poly.pdbx_strand_id
1 'polypeptide(L)'
;MKKRDAVFETTDGSVRVYAEEALFEKMKGDRTIGQAENVSKLPGIVGAALVMPDGHEGYGFPIGGVAAFGMEAGVISPGGVGYDINCGVRLLRTELKAEDVKPHAHELVQTLFGNIPSGVGSKSKIRLDTKQLGEAVTQGAAWAVEKGYGVAADIEHCEENGCMKGADFSKASDMAKKRGAPQFGTLGSGNHFVEIQRVDKVFDADIAKAFGITGEGQVTVMIHSGSRGYGHQVCDDYIRTMLGVAEKYKISLPDRELCCAPLNSEEARNYMGAMNSAVNYAFCNRQVMTHWVRESFASVMKKSWDAMGFQLVYDVCHNIAKIEEHGGKKVCVHRKGATRAFWKGRKEIPTAYRNVGQPVIIPGSMNTASYLLCGLEGAAETFGSTCHGAGRTMSRHEALRAFRGTDVQKKMEAEGVAVKSMEPQILAEEAGGAYKDVDAVVRSVEKAGLCKIVARFVPMGVIKG
;
A
#
# COMPACT_ATOMS: atom_id res chain seq x y z
N MET A 1 -27.46 -11.00 8.15
CA MET A 1 -26.48 -9.97 8.58
C MET A 1 -27.23 -8.73 9.05
N LYS A 2 -26.79 -8.09 10.14
CA LYS A 2 -27.30 -6.76 10.52
C LYS A 2 -26.70 -5.73 9.55
N LYS A 3 -27.49 -4.73 9.12
CA LYS A 3 -27.08 -3.68 8.19
C LYS A 3 -27.18 -2.32 8.88
N ARG A 4 -26.07 -1.59 8.93
CA ARG A 4 -26.03 -0.12 9.06
C ARG A 4 -25.43 0.44 7.76
N ASP A 5 -25.50 1.74 7.53
CA ASP A 5 -25.05 2.34 6.26
C ASP A 5 -23.64 1.87 5.85
N ALA A 6 -23.57 1.18 4.71
CA ALA A 6 -22.37 0.55 4.14
C ALA A 6 -21.63 -0.47 5.03
N VAL A 7 -22.28 -1.06 6.04
CA VAL A 7 -21.68 -2.08 6.91
C VAL A 7 -22.59 -3.28 7.07
N PHE A 8 -22.05 -4.46 6.78
CA PHE A 8 -22.68 -5.76 6.96
C PHE A 8 -21.98 -6.52 8.07
N GLU A 9 -22.75 -7.12 8.99
CA GLU A 9 -22.20 -7.85 10.13
C GLU A 9 -22.86 -9.23 10.27
N THR A 10 -22.06 -10.27 10.54
CA THR A 10 -22.58 -11.62 10.82
C THR A 10 -23.44 -11.62 12.08
N THR A 11 -24.35 -12.60 12.21
CA THR A 11 -25.32 -12.63 13.33
C THR A 11 -24.64 -12.68 14.70
N ASP A 12 -23.49 -13.35 14.78
CA ASP A 12 -22.65 -13.47 15.97
C ASP A 12 -21.68 -12.29 16.17
N GLY A 13 -21.62 -11.34 15.22
CA GLY A 13 -20.71 -10.20 15.26
C GLY A 13 -19.23 -10.51 15.01
N SER A 14 -18.90 -11.74 14.59
CA SER A 14 -17.51 -12.19 14.43
C SER A 14 -16.83 -11.63 13.17
N VAL A 15 -17.61 -11.27 12.14
CA VAL A 15 -17.12 -10.67 10.89
C VAL A 15 -17.91 -9.41 10.57
N ARG A 16 -17.18 -8.36 10.16
CA ARG A 16 -17.75 -7.09 9.71
C ARG A 16 -17.18 -6.67 8.36
N VAL A 17 -18.07 -6.37 7.42
CA VAL A 17 -17.73 -6.00 6.05
C VAL A 17 -18.19 -4.58 5.77
N TYR A 18 -17.29 -3.74 5.28
CA TYR A 18 -17.56 -2.36 4.89
C TYR A 18 -17.68 -2.32 3.38
N ALA A 19 -18.86 -2.02 2.85
CA ALA A 19 -19.12 -2.02 1.41
C ALA A 19 -20.47 -1.39 1.06
N GLU A 20 -20.56 -0.76 -0.11
CA GLU A 20 -21.83 -0.63 -0.83
C GLU A 20 -22.34 -2.02 -1.25
N GLU A 21 -23.65 -2.17 -1.40
CA GLU A 21 -24.31 -3.46 -1.62
C GLU A 21 -23.73 -4.23 -2.82
N ALA A 22 -23.50 -3.56 -3.95
CA ALA A 22 -22.91 -4.19 -5.13
C ALA A 22 -21.48 -4.73 -4.91
N LEU A 23 -20.69 -4.12 -4.03
CA LEU A 23 -19.34 -4.61 -3.68
C LEU A 23 -19.44 -5.81 -2.74
N PHE A 24 -20.37 -5.76 -1.78
CA PHE A 24 -20.64 -6.88 -0.88
C PHE A 24 -21.12 -8.12 -1.65
N GLU A 25 -22.00 -7.95 -2.64
CA GLU A 25 -22.44 -9.04 -3.52
C GLU A 25 -21.26 -9.71 -4.26
N LYS A 26 -20.28 -8.92 -4.72
CA LYS A 26 -19.07 -9.47 -5.36
C LYS A 26 -18.22 -10.31 -4.40
N MET A 27 -18.08 -9.90 -3.14
CA MET A 27 -17.32 -10.65 -2.13
C MET A 27 -17.93 -12.01 -1.77
N LYS A 28 -19.23 -12.20 -2.05
CA LYS A 28 -19.89 -13.50 -1.89
C LYS A 28 -19.58 -14.45 -3.05
N GLY A 29 -19.00 -13.95 -4.14
CA GLY A 29 -18.63 -14.74 -5.32
C GLY A 29 -17.31 -15.50 -5.20
N ASP A 30 -16.51 -15.23 -4.16
CA ASP A 30 -15.22 -15.90 -3.89
C ASP A 30 -15.11 -16.31 -2.41
N ARG A 31 -13.92 -16.71 -1.94
CA ARG A 31 -13.71 -17.13 -0.54
C ARG A 31 -13.54 -15.98 0.46
N THR A 32 -13.74 -14.70 0.09
CA THR A 32 -13.46 -13.53 0.95
C THR A 32 -14.14 -13.63 2.32
N ILE A 33 -15.46 -13.88 2.33
CA ILE A 33 -16.22 -13.94 3.58
C ILE A 33 -15.80 -15.15 4.41
N GLY A 34 -15.62 -16.33 3.78
CA GLY A 34 -15.15 -17.53 4.47
C GLY A 34 -13.74 -17.37 5.04
N GLN A 35 -12.85 -16.63 4.38
CA GLN A 35 -11.53 -16.29 4.91
C GLN A 35 -11.64 -15.39 6.14
N ALA A 36 -12.52 -14.38 6.13
CA ALA A 36 -12.78 -13.54 7.29
C ALA A 36 -13.36 -14.33 8.47
N GLU A 37 -14.27 -15.28 8.22
CA GLU A 37 -14.81 -16.20 9.23
C GLU A 37 -13.74 -17.16 9.77
N ASN A 38 -12.74 -17.52 8.97
CA ASN A 38 -11.61 -18.31 9.43
C ASN A 38 -10.65 -17.47 10.29
N VAL A 39 -10.41 -16.21 9.91
CA VAL A 39 -9.62 -15.25 10.71
C VAL A 39 -10.27 -14.97 12.06
N SER A 40 -11.61 -14.88 12.12
CA SER A 40 -12.33 -14.61 13.37
C SER A 40 -12.22 -15.73 14.42
N LYS A 41 -11.71 -16.90 14.04
CA LYS A 41 -11.47 -18.04 14.92
C LYS A 41 -10.04 -18.09 15.48
N LEU A 42 -9.14 -17.20 15.03
CA LEU A 42 -7.75 -17.21 15.47
C LEU A 42 -7.61 -16.77 16.95
N PRO A 43 -6.68 -17.37 17.72
CA PRO A 43 -6.53 -17.07 19.14
C PRO A 43 -6.26 -15.59 19.42
N GLY A 44 -6.96 -15.06 20.41
CA GLY A 44 -6.75 -13.70 20.92
C GLY A 44 -7.18 -12.59 19.97
N ILE A 45 -7.99 -12.86 18.94
CA ILE A 45 -8.61 -11.81 18.13
C ILE A 45 -9.42 -10.87 19.03
N VAL A 46 -9.35 -9.58 18.74
CA VAL A 46 -10.06 -8.52 19.44
C VAL A 46 -11.13 -7.96 18.50
N GLY A 47 -12.39 -7.96 18.95
CA GLY A 47 -13.50 -7.51 18.12
C GLY A 47 -13.80 -8.47 16.97
N ALA A 48 -14.08 -7.92 15.79
CA ALA A 48 -14.43 -8.68 14.60
C ALA A 48 -13.24 -8.78 13.62
N ALA A 49 -13.23 -9.84 12.80
CA ALA A 49 -12.44 -9.83 11.57
C ALA A 49 -13.10 -8.87 10.57
N LEU A 50 -12.32 -7.95 10.01
CA LEU A 50 -12.84 -6.85 9.20
C LEU A 50 -12.47 -7.05 7.73
N VAL A 51 -13.40 -6.72 6.84
CA VAL A 51 -13.21 -6.72 5.38
C VAL A 51 -13.55 -5.34 4.82
N MET A 52 -12.59 -4.70 4.18
CA MET A 52 -12.73 -3.41 3.50
C MET A 52 -13.43 -3.58 2.14
N PRO A 53 -13.97 -2.49 1.53
CA PRO A 53 -14.81 -2.60 0.33
C PRO A 53 -14.10 -3.16 -0.91
N ASP A 54 -12.78 -3.01 -0.95
CA ASP A 54 -11.88 -3.58 -1.95
C ASP A 54 -11.54 -5.06 -1.69
N GLY A 55 -12.09 -5.65 -0.62
CA GLY A 55 -11.74 -6.98 -0.16
C GLY A 55 -12.06 -8.11 -1.15
N HIS A 56 -11.11 -9.03 -1.31
CA HIS A 56 -11.20 -10.16 -2.24
C HIS A 56 -10.33 -11.31 -1.72
N GLU A 57 -10.50 -12.50 -2.31
CA GLU A 57 -9.77 -13.70 -1.91
C GLU A 57 -8.25 -13.48 -1.90
N GLY A 58 -7.60 -13.89 -0.80
CA GLY A 58 -6.15 -13.85 -0.61
C GLY A 58 -5.57 -15.18 -0.14
N TYR A 59 -4.34 -15.17 0.36
CA TYR A 59 -3.72 -16.31 1.05
C TYR A 59 -4.05 -16.28 2.56
N GLY A 60 -4.90 -17.18 3.03
CA GLY A 60 -5.37 -17.26 4.42
C GLY A 60 -6.30 -16.12 4.82
N PHE A 61 -5.76 -14.90 4.94
CA PHE A 61 -6.54 -13.69 5.14
C PHE A 61 -7.04 -13.14 3.78
N PRO A 62 -8.24 -12.55 3.73
CA PRO A 62 -8.66 -11.81 2.56
C PRO A 62 -7.72 -10.61 2.35
N ILE A 63 -7.46 -10.26 1.08
CA ILE A 63 -6.95 -8.91 0.76
C ILE A 63 -8.08 -7.93 1.07
N GLY A 64 -7.79 -6.72 1.55
CA GLY A 64 -8.79 -5.86 2.19
C GLY A 64 -9.07 -6.24 3.64
N GLY A 65 -8.31 -7.17 4.22
CA GLY A 65 -8.52 -7.69 5.56
C GLY A 65 -7.83 -6.87 6.65
N VAL A 66 -8.53 -6.69 7.78
CA VAL A 66 -7.95 -6.18 9.03
C VAL A 66 -8.34 -7.08 10.20
N ALA A 67 -7.39 -7.44 11.05
CA ALA A 67 -7.65 -8.11 12.31
C ALA A 67 -6.68 -7.62 13.38
N ALA A 68 -7.17 -7.45 14.60
CA ALA A 68 -6.35 -7.07 15.75
C ALA A 68 -6.27 -8.23 16.73
N PHE A 69 -5.09 -8.50 17.27
CA PHE A 69 -4.85 -9.56 18.22
C PHE A 69 -4.26 -9.01 19.53
N GLY A 70 -4.80 -9.42 20.68
CA GLY A 70 -4.33 -8.96 21.99
C GLY A 70 -2.93 -9.49 22.31
N MET A 71 -2.10 -8.71 23.00
CA MET A 71 -0.68 -9.09 23.23
C MET A 71 -0.48 -10.39 24.03
N GLU A 72 -1.43 -10.78 24.89
CA GLU A 72 -1.28 -11.93 25.80
C GLU A 72 -1.58 -13.27 25.12
N ALA A 73 -2.72 -13.36 24.43
CA ALA A 73 -3.21 -14.60 23.81
C ALA A 73 -3.26 -14.55 22.27
N GLY A 74 -2.85 -13.42 21.69
CA GLY A 74 -2.93 -13.15 20.27
C GLY A 74 -1.81 -13.79 19.46
N VAL A 75 -2.00 -13.76 18.14
CA VAL A 75 -1.07 -14.35 17.18
C VAL A 75 -0.58 -13.33 16.17
N ILE A 76 0.53 -13.66 15.51
CA ILE A 76 1.00 -13.00 14.29
C ILE A 76 1.01 -14.00 13.14
N SER A 77 0.37 -13.64 12.02
CA SER A 77 0.33 -14.44 10.79
C SER A 77 0.92 -13.67 9.61
N PRO A 78 1.92 -14.23 8.90
CA PRO A 78 2.43 -13.67 7.64
C PRO A 78 1.35 -13.59 6.57
N GLY A 79 0.42 -14.56 6.56
CA GLY A 79 -0.73 -14.55 5.66
C GLY A 79 -1.65 -13.35 5.88
N GLY A 80 -1.69 -12.80 7.09
CA GLY A 80 -2.42 -11.57 7.45
C GLY A 80 -1.67 -10.27 7.20
N VAL A 81 -0.39 -10.34 6.84
CA VAL A 81 0.42 -9.20 6.38
C VAL A 81 0.46 -9.16 4.85
N GLY A 82 0.63 -10.32 4.22
CA GLY A 82 0.80 -10.46 2.77
C GLY A 82 2.26 -10.66 2.36
N TYR A 83 2.47 -11.15 1.14
CA TYR A 83 3.80 -11.46 0.60
C TYR A 83 4.63 -10.20 0.36
N ASP A 84 4.07 -9.17 -0.29
CA ASP A 84 4.77 -7.91 -0.48
C ASP A 84 4.63 -7.03 0.77
N ILE A 85 5.45 -7.33 1.77
CA ILE A 85 5.51 -6.59 3.04
C ILE A 85 5.81 -5.12 2.74
N ASN A 86 5.02 -4.22 3.33
CA ASN A 86 5.04 -2.80 3.05
C ASN A 86 4.97 -2.44 1.57
N CYS A 87 4.24 -3.23 0.77
CA CYS A 87 3.56 -2.63 -0.38
C CYS A 87 2.76 -1.42 0.13
N GLY A 88 2.90 -0.30 -0.58
CA GLY A 88 2.43 0.98 -0.10
C GLY A 88 2.52 2.03 -1.18
N VAL A 89 1.99 3.20 -0.85
CA VAL A 89 1.75 4.27 -1.80
C VAL A 89 2.33 5.56 -1.26
N ARG A 90 3.02 6.27 -2.14
CA ARG A 90 3.61 7.56 -1.87
C ARG A 90 3.05 8.59 -2.84
N LEU A 91 2.64 9.75 -2.34
CA LEU A 91 2.08 10.84 -3.14
C LEU A 91 2.95 12.09 -3.06
N LEU A 92 3.48 12.54 -4.19
CA LEU A 92 4.20 13.80 -4.32
C LEU A 92 3.27 14.88 -4.89
N ARG A 93 3.33 16.09 -4.34
CA ARG A 93 2.68 17.28 -4.89
C ARG A 93 3.69 18.16 -5.63
N THR A 94 3.21 18.93 -6.59
CA THR A 94 4.01 19.95 -7.30
C THR A 94 3.26 21.29 -7.29
N GLU A 95 3.88 22.34 -7.81
CA GLU A 95 3.21 23.60 -8.15
C GLU A 95 2.83 23.69 -9.64
N LEU A 96 3.14 22.65 -10.41
CA LEU A 96 2.78 22.56 -11.82
C LEU A 96 1.27 22.36 -11.99
N LYS A 97 0.76 22.87 -13.10
CA LYS A 97 -0.59 22.62 -13.59
C LYS A 97 -0.57 21.59 -14.72
N ALA A 98 -1.72 20.96 -14.96
CA ALA A 98 -1.86 19.94 -16.00
C ALA A 98 -1.45 20.46 -17.39
N GLU A 99 -1.69 21.74 -17.65
CA GLU A 99 -1.30 22.44 -18.88
C GLU A 99 0.23 22.58 -19.03
N ASP A 100 0.99 22.67 -17.94
CA ASP A 100 2.46 22.68 -17.99
C ASP A 100 3.02 21.31 -18.39
N VAL A 101 2.35 20.24 -17.96
CA VAL A 101 2.85 18.86 -18.08
C VAL A 101 2.34 18.15 -19.33
N LYS A 102 1.13 18.48 -19.80
CA LYS A 102 0.49 17.83 -20.97
C LYS A 102 1.37 17.82 -22.23
N PRO A 103 2.07 18.91 -22.61
CA PRO A 103 2.96 18.90 -23.78
C PRO A 103 4.15 17.95 -23.63
N HIS A 104 4.56 17.66 -22.39
CA HIS A 104 5.74 16.85 -22.06
C HIS A 104 5.38 15.44 -21.56
N ALA A 105 4.11 15.06 -21.52
CA ALA A 105 3.65 13.84 -20.84
C ALA A 105 4.33 12.57 -21.38
N HIS A 106 4.47 12.42 -22.70
CA HIS A 106 5.15 11.28 -23.32
C HIS A 106 6.65 11.25 -23.00
N GLU A 107 7.32 12.39 -23.07
CA GLU A 107 8.74 12.52 -22.75
C GLU A 107 8.98 12.20 -21.27
N LEU A 108 8.19 12.77 -20.37
CA LEU A 108 8.24 12.49 -18.94
C LEU A 108 8.04 11.01 -18.62
N VAL A 109 7.03 10.37 -19.20
CA VAL A 109 6.79 8.93 -19.03
C VAL A 109 7.97 8.10 -19.54
N GLN A 110 8.55 8.47 -20.69
CA GLN A 110 9.72 7.78 -21.24
C GLN A 110 10.97 7.98 -20.37
N THR A 111 11.23 9.19 -19.90
CA THR A 111 12.35 9.51 -19.00
C THR A 111 12.18 8.81 -17.66
N LEU A 112 10.98 8.83 -17.07
CA LEU A 112 10.66 8.09 -15.84
C LEU A 112 10.91 6.59 -16.01
N PHE A 113 10.45 6.00 -17.12
CA PHE A 113 10.66 4.58 -17.41
C PHE A 113 12.14 4.21 -17.58
N GLY A 114 12.94 5.08 -18.20
CA GLY A 114 14.39 4.89 -18.30
C GLY A 114 15.14 5.14 -16.99
N ASN A 115 14.60 6.00 -16.12
CA ASN A 115 15.22 6.34 -14.86
C ASN A 115 14.92 5.36 -13.73
N ILE A 116 13.71 4.81 -13.70
CA ILE A 116 13.20 3.91 -12.67
C ILE A 116 13.10 2.49 -13.24
N PRO A 117 14.04 1.58 -12.90
CA PRO A 117 13.97 0.21 -13.38
C PRO A 117 12.67 -0.47 -12.92
N SER A 118 11.97 -1.05 -13.88
CA SER A 118 10.65 -1.67 -13.74
C SER A 118 10.69 -3.02 -14.46
N GLY A 119 9.87 -4.01 -14.08
CA GLY A 119 10.00 -5.37 -14.60
C GLY A 119 10.24 -6.44 -13.54
N VAL A 120 9.72 -7.64 -13.78
CA VAL A 120 10.19 -8.86 -13.11
C VAL A 120 11.68 -9.06 -13.44
N GLY A 121 12.51 -9.20 -12.41
CA GLY A 121 13.94 -9.46 -12.56
C GLY A 121 14.80 -8.22 -12.88
N SER A 122 14.19 -7.05 -13.04
CA SER A 122 14.91 -5.79 -13.25
C SER A 122 15.84 -5.48 -12.08
N LYS A 123 17.03 -4.97 -12.42
CA LYS A 123 18.10 -4.68 -11.46
C LYS A 123 18.27 -3.18 -11.28
N SER A 124 18.64 -2.80 -10.07
CA SER A 124 18.89 -1.42 -9.70
C SER A 124 20.16 -0.86 -10.34
N LYS A 125 20.18 0.46 -10.48
CA LYS A 125 21.39 1.26 -10.72
C LYS A 125 22.29 1.31 -9.48
N ILE A 126 21.71 1.09 -8.30
CA ILE A 126 22.39 1.03 -7.01
C ILE A 126 22.88 -0.41 -6.80
N ARG A 127 24.17 -0.57 -6.49
CA ARG A 127 24.75 -1.84 -6.09
C ARG A 127 25.02 -1.82 -4.60
N LEU A 128 24.21 -2.56 -3.84
CA LEU A 128 24.41 -2.74 -2.41
C LEU A 128 25.09 -4.08 -2.14
N ASP A 129 26.14 -4.07 -1.32
CA ASP A 129 26.59 -5.27 -0.65
C ASP A 129 25.67 -5.63 0.53
N THR A 130 25.91 -6.78 1.16
CA THR A 130 25.10 -7.26 2.30
C THR A 130 25.13 -6.30 3.49
N LYS A 131 26.26 -5.62 3.74
CA LYS A 131 26.40 -4.69 4.86
C LYS A 131 25.58 -3.43 4.59
N GLN A 132 25.70 -2.85 3.40
CA GLN A 132 24.94 -1.67 2.99
C GLN A 132 23.44 -1.95 2.94
N LEU A 133 23.02 -3.13 2.49
CA LEU A 133 21.63 -3.55 2.58
C LEU A 133 21.17 -3.62 4.04
N GLY A 134 21.99 -4.18 4.93
CA GLY A 134 21.72 -4.22 6.36
C GLY A 134 21.54 -2.83 6.98
N GLU A 135 22.40 -1.88 6.64
CA GLU A 135 22.28 -0.46 7.05
C GLU A 135 20.96 0.14 6.54
N ALA A 136 20.66 -0.03 5.25
CA ALA A 136 19.45 0.51 4.62
C ALA A 136 18.16 -0.01 5.28
N VAL A 137 18.06 -1.31 5.54
CA VAL A 137 16.86 -1.90 6.17
C VAL A 137 16.80 -1.69 7.69
N THR A 138 17.88 -1.22 8.31
CA THR A 138 17.88 -0.83 9.72
C THR A 138 17.40 0.62 9.88
N GLN A 139 17.82 1.50 8.98
CA GLN A 139 17.57 2.94 9.07
C GLN A 139 16.34 3.40 8.24
N GLY A 140 15.87 2.59 7.28
CA GLY A 140 14.71 2.92 6.45
C GLY A 140 14.97 4.10 5.52
N ALA A 141 13.97 4.96 5.33
CA ALA A 141 14.07 6.12 4.43
C ALA A 141 15.22 7.09 4.78
N ALA A 142 15.62 7.16 6.05
CA ALA A 142 16.73 8.01 6.50
C ALA A 142 18.05 7.63 5.80
N TRP A 143 18.32 6.34 5.61
CA TRP A 143 19.51 5.89 4.88
C TRP A 143 19.53 6.42 3.44
N ALA A 144 18.39 6.37 2.75
CA ALA A 144 18.31 6.90 1.39
C ALA A 144 18.60 8.40 1.36
N VAL A 145 18.04 9.17 2.29
CA VAL A 145 18.31 10.62 2.39
C VAL A 145 19.79 10.89 2.70
N GLU A 146 20.41 10.15 3.63
CA GLU A 146 21.84 10.26 3.94
C GLU A 146 22.74 9.92 2.73
N LYS A 147 22.28 9.05 1.83
CA LYS A 147 22.96 8.72 0.57
C LYS A 147 22.62 9.67 -0.59
N GLY A 148 21.90 10.76 -0.33
CA GLY A 148 21.55 11.79 -1.31
C GLY A 148 20.24 11.57 -2.06
N TYR A 149 19.47 10.53 -1.72
CA TYR A 149 18.19 10.23 -2.34
C TYR A 149 17.02 10.93 -1.64
N GLY A 150 16.86 12.22 -1.94
CA GLY A 150 15.76 13.05 -1.44
C GLY A 150 16.22 13.99 -0.31
N VAL A 151 15.28 14.42 0.54
CA VAL A 151 15.53 15.45 1.55
C VAL A 151 14.96 15.08 2.91
N ALA A 152 15.46 15.70 3.98
CA ALA A 152 15.02 15.43 5.35
C ALA A 152 13.50 15.59 5.55
N ALA A 153 12.90 16.60 4.90
CA ALA A 153 11.45 16.82 4.95
C ALA A 153 10.63 15.62 4.43
N ASP A 154 11.17 14.76 3.56
CA ASP A 154 10.46 13.57 3.09
C ASP A 154 10.22 12.58 4.25
N ILE A 155 11.13 12.50 5.22
CA ILE A 155 11.04 11.58 6.36
C ILE A 155 9.85 11.96 7.26
N GLU A 156 9.64 13.26 7.48
CA GLU A 156 8.57 13.81 8.32
C GLU A 156 7.16 13.61 7.73
N HIS A 157 7.08 13.20 6.46
CA HIS A 157 5.83 12.94 5.74
C HIS A 157 5.67 11.45 5.40
N CYS A 158 6.37 10.57 6.12
CA CYS A 158 6.19 9.13 6.00
C CYS A 158 5.46 8.57 7.23
N GLU A 159 4.65 7.55 7.02
CA GLU A 159 4.22 6.66 8.11
C GLU A 159 5.46 6.09 8.83
N GLU A 160 5.41 6.05 10.17
CA GLU A 160 6.56 5.71 11.03
C GLU A 160 7.81 6.58 10.80
N ASN A 161 7.66 7.77 10.20
CA ASN A 161 8.77 8.57 9.69
C ASN A 161 9.71 7.74 8.79
N GLY A 162 9.14 6.82 8.02
CA GLY A 162 9.88 6.00 7.05
C GLY A 162 10.79 4.93 7.66
N CYS A 163 10.67 4.65 8.96
CA CYS A 163 11.48 3.66 9.64
C CYS A 163 10.73 2.99 10.81
N MET A 164 10.40 1.72 10.64
CA MET A 164 9.88 0.85 11.68
C MET A 164 11.01 0.41 12.62
N LYS A 165 10.84 0.68 13.91
CA LYS A 165 11.79 0.26 14.96
C LYS A 165 11.78 -1.25 15.14
N GLY A 166 12.89 -1.80 15.64
CA GLY A 166 13.02 -3.23 15.93
C GLY A 166 13.19 -4.10 14.68
N ALA A 167 13.61 -3.51 13.56
CA ALA A 167 14.11 -4.28 12.42
C ALA A 167 15.35 -5.09 12.82
N ASP A 168 15.36 -6.38 12.46
CA ASP A 168 16.48 -7.28 12.71
C ASP A 168 16.88 -7.97 11.40
N PHE A 169 17.89 -7.41 10.74
CA PHE A 169 18.41 -7.92 9.47
C PHE A 169 18.95 -9.35 9.57
N SER A 170 19.37 -9.80 10.76
CA SER A 170 19.86 -11.16 10.98
C SER A 170 18.75 -12.21 10.85
N LYS A 171 17.48 -11.80 11.04
CA LYS A 171 16.30 -12.67 10.97
C LYS A 171 15.73 -12.83 9.56
N ALA A 172 16.25 -12.07 8.59
CA ALA A 172 15.99 -12.31 7.17
C ALA A 172 16.97 -13.36 6.64
N SER A 173 16.46 -14.30 5.83
CA SER A 173 17.29 -15.35 5.24
C SER A 173 18.29 -14.80 4.23
N ASP A 174 19.33 -15.58 3.94
CA ASP A 174 20.28 -15.24 2.88
C ASP A 174 19.62 -15.20 1.50
N MET A 175 18.56 -15.98 1.28
CA MET A 175 17.78 -15.90 0.05
C MET A 175 17.06 -14.55 -0.06
N ALA A 176 16.46 -14.05 1.02
CA ALA A 176 15.81 -12.74 1.03
C ALA A 176 16.83 -11.63 0.70
N LYS A 177 18.01 -11.69 1.32
CA LYS A 177 19.12 -10.75 1.06
C LYS A 177 19.59 -10.80 -0.40
N LYS A 178 19.81 -12.00 -0.95
CA LYS A 178 20.23 -12.22 -2.35
C LYS A 178 19.19 -11.73 -3.36
N ARG A 179 17.89 -11.89 -3.07
CA ARG A 179 16.80 -11.38 -3.91
C ARG A 179 16.63 -9.86 -3.79
N GLY A 180 16.77 -9.33 -2.58
CA GLY A 180 16.53 -7.92 -2.27
C GLY A 180 17.60 -6.96 -2.76
N ALA A 181 18.88 -7.29 -2.54
CA ALA A 181 20.00 -6.41 -2.90
C ALA A 181 19.96 -5.92 -4.36
N PRO A 182 19.79 -6.77 -5.39
CA PRO A 182 19.76 -6.31 -6.78
C PRO A 182 18.49 -5.54 -7.16
N GLN A 183 17.42 -5.61 -6.37
CA GLN A 183 16.12 -4.98 -6.67
C GLN A 183 15.88 -3.65 -5.95
N PHE A 184 16.87 -3.18 -5.19
CA PHE A 184 16.73 -1.99 -4.34
C PHE A 184 16.60 -0.71 -5.15
N GLY A 185 15.52 0.05 -5.01
CA GLY A 185 15.20 1.21 -5.86
C GLY A 185 14.36 0.86 -7.10
N THR A 186 13.95 -0.38 -7.30
CA THR A 186 13.15 -0.78 -8.46
C THR A 186 11.64 -0.69 -8.19
N LEU A 187 10.87 -0.41 -9.24
CA LEU A 187 9.41 -0.36 -9.16
C LEU A 187 8.80 -1.74 -8.92
N GLY A 188 9.23 -2.72 -9.71
CA GLY A 188 8.61 -4.02 -9.76
C GLY A 188 7.46 -4.16 -10.72
N SER A 189 6.68 -5.22 -10.51
CA SER A 189 5.64 -5.70 -11.42
C SER A 189 4.29 -5.85 -10.70
N GLY A 190 3.26 -6.27 -11.46
CA GLY A 190 1.90 -6.42 -10.95
C GLY A 190 1.23 -5.05 -10.85
N ASN A 191 0.62 -4.75 -9.71
CA ASN A 191 -0.07 -3.47 -9.51
C ASN A 191 0.88 -2.30 -9.18
N HIS A 192 2.20 -2.47 -9.35
CA HIS A 192 3.17 -1.41 -9.07
C HIS A 192 3.30 -0.43 -10.24
N PHE A 193 3.31 0.86 -9.92
CA PHE A 193 3.38 1.92 -10.92
C PHE A 193 4.04 3.20 -10.39
N VAL A 194 4.49 4.04 -11.33
CA VAL A 194 4.61 5.48 -11.09
C VAL A 194 3.63 6.19 -12.01
N GLU A 195 2.79 7.06 -11.45
CA GLU A 195 1.71 7.73 -12.16
C GLU A 195 1.80 9.24 -11.98
N ILE A 196 1.90 9.96 -13.09
CA ILE A 196 1.68 11.40 -13.15
C ILE A 196 0.19 11.62 -13.22
N GLN A 197 -0.36 12.40 -12.30
CA GLN A 197 -1.79 12.65 -12.19
C GLN A 197 -2.05 14.15 -12.12
N ARG A 198 -3.31 14.54 -12.35
CA ARG A 198 -3.82 15.85 -11.96
C ARG A 198 -4.94 15.72 -10.95
N VAL A 199 -5.04 16.69 -10.05
CA VAL A 199 -6.22 16.89 -9.21
C VAL A 199 -7.40 17.20 -10.12
N ASP A 200 -8.37 16.30 -10.16
CA ASP A 200 -9.60 16.44 -10.92
C ASP A 200 -10.66 17.19 -10.12
N LYS A 201 -10.74 16.88 -8.82
CA LYS A 201 -11.73 17.49 -7.93
C LYS A 201 -11.22 17.60 -6.51
N VAL A 202 -11.50 18.74 -5.86
CA VAL A 202 -11.28 18.95 -4.43
C VAL A 202 -12.62 18.90 -3.70
N PHE A 203 -12.71 18.07 -2.65
CA PHE A 203 -13.93 17.86 -1.86
C PHE A 203 -13.89 18.56 -0.51
N ASP A 204 -12.70 18.71 0.07
CA ASP A 204 -12.47 19.46 1.30
C ASP A 204 -11.27 20.39 1.11
N ALA A 205 -11.54 21.68 0.91
CA ALA A 205 -10.51 22.66 0.59
C ALA A 205 -9.53 22.90 1.75
N ASP A 206 -9.99 22.84 2.99
CA ASP A 206 -9.18 23.11 4.17
C ASP A 206 -8.19 21.96 4.42
N ILE A 207 -8.68 20.71 4.38
CA ILE A 207 -7.83 19.53 4.50
C ILE A 207 -6.92 19.39 3.27
N ALA A 208 -7.42 19.65 2.06
CA ALA A 208 -6.62 19.62 0.85
C ALA A 208 -5.43 20.58 0.96
N LYS A 209 -5.67 21.83 1.39
CA LYS A 209 -4.62 22.81 1.62
C LYS A 209 -3.61 22.34 2.67
N ALA A 210 -4.08 21.73 3.76
CA ALA A 210 -3.20 21.16 4.78
C ALA A 210 -2.33 20.00 4.25
N PHE A 211 -2.80 19.27 3.24
CA PHE A 211 -2.07 18.22 2.54
C PHE A 211 -1.26 18.74 1.33
N GLY A 212 -1.17 20.06 1.13
CA GLY A 212 -0.42 20.64 0.00
C GLY A 212 -1.13 20.53 -1.35
N ILE A 213 -2.43 20.21 -1.34
CA ILE A 213 -3.30 20.24 -2.52
C ILE A 213 -3.99 21.61 -2.59
N THR A 214 -3.57 22.44 -3.55
CA THR A 214 -3.94 23.87 -3.62
C THR A 214 -5.07 24.17 -4.60
N GLY A 215 -5.45 23.21 -5.44
CA GLY A 215 -6.60 23.34 -6.33
C GLY A 215 -6.63 22.31 -7.44
N GLU A 216 -7.73 22.33 -8.18
CA GLU A 216 -7.91 21.50 -9.37
C GLU A 216 -6.86 21.83 -10.45
N GLY A 217 -6.52 20.82 -11.25
CA GLY A 217 -5.47 20.87 -12.25
C GLY A 217 -4.04 20.80 -11.70
N GLN A 218 -3.81 20.85 -10.39
CA GLN A 218 -2.47 20.65 -9.80
C GLN A 218 -1.93 19.26 -10.13
N VAL A 219 -0.67 19.19 -10.55
CA VAL A 219 -0.01 17.91 -10.87
C VAL A 219 0.56 17.27 -9.61
N THR A 220 0.31 15.97 -9.50
CA THR A 220 0.86 15.09 -8.47
C THR A 220 1.56 13.90 -9.12
N VAL A 221 2.43 13.23 -8.37
CA VAL A 221 3.04 11.97 -8.79
C VAL A 221 2.85 10.91 -7.71
N MET A 222 2.23 9.80 -8.08
CA MET A 222 2.01 8.67 -7.20
C MET A 222 3.02 7.56 -7.49
N ILE A 223 3.63 7.00 -6.45
CA ILE A 223 4.53 5.84 -6.52
C ILE A 223 3.88 4.72 -5.71
N HIS A 224 3.56 3.61 -6.37
CA HIS A 224 3.06 2.40 -5.73
C HIS A 224 4.10 1.28 -5.90
N SER A 225 4.73 0.90 -4.79
CA SER A 225 5.69 -0.20 -4.74
C SER A 225 5.89 -0.70 -3.31
N GLY A 226 6.60 -1.81 -3.16
CA GLY A 226 6.82 -2.48 -1.88
C GLY A 226 8.26 -2.93 -1.65
N SER A 227 8.38 -4.02 -0.90
CA SER A 227 9.64 -4.61 -0.46
C SER A 227 10.29 -5.53 -1.51
N ARG A 228 9.66 -5.64 -2.68
CA ARG A 228 10.16 -6.42 -3.81
C ARG A 228 10.36 -7.89 -3.41
N GLY A 229 11.35 -8.56 -4.00
CA GLY A 229 11.68 -9.94 -3.66
C GLY A 229 12.17 -10.13 -2.23
N TYR A 230 12.59 -9.07 -1.53
CA TYR A 230 13.07 -9.15 -0.15
C TYR A 230 11.95 -9.55 0.79
N GLY A 231 10.87 -8.74 0.88
CA GLY A 231 9.76 -9.06 1.78
C GLY A 231 8.93 -10.25 1.32
N HIS A 232 8.82 -10.48 0.00
CA HIS A 232 8.23 -11.72 -0.50
C HIS A 232 8.94 -12.95 0.05
N GLN A 233 10.28 -12.96 0.04
CA GLN A 233 11.04 -14.09 0.57
C GLN A 233 10.91 -14.18 2.09
N VAL A 234 10.92 -13.06 2.81
CA VAL A 234 10.66 -13.05 4.26
C VAL A 234 9.31 -13.69 4.56
N CYS A 235 8.24 -13.31 3.85
CA CYS A 235 6.93 -13.90 4.04
C CYS A 235 6.93 -15.42 3.75
N ASP A 236 7.50 -15.83 2.62
CA ASP A 236 7.61 -17.25 2.23
C ASP A 236 8.38 -18.09 3.27
N ASP A 237 9.51 -17.58 3.76
CA ASP A 237 10.32 -18.25 4.77
C ASP A 237 9.55 -18.45 6.08
N TYR A 238 8.87 -17.41 6.56
CA TYR A 238 8.13 -17.48 7.83
C TYR A 238 6.79 -18.20 7.70
N ILE A 239 6.15 -18.26 6.54
CA ILE A 239 5.02 -19.18 6.30
C ILE A 239 5.50 -20.62 6.53
N ARG A 240 6.64 -21.02 5.93
CA ARG A 240 7.19 -22.37 6.11
C ARG A 240 7.51 -22.66 7.57
N THR A 241 8.11 -21.71 8.28
CA THR A 241 8.35 -21.83 9.73
C THR A 241 7.05 -22.01 10.49
N MET A 242 6.05 -21.15 10.24
CA MET A 242 4.83 -21.09 11.05
C MET A 242 3.88 -22.28 10.82
N LEU A 243 4.00 -22.98 9.69
CA LEU A 243 3.29 -24.23 9.47
C LEU A 243 3.64 -25.30 10.52
N GLY A 244 4.92 -25.38 10.96
CA GLY A 244 5.33 -26.28 12.04
C GLY A 244 5.06 -25.73 13.45
N VAL A 245 4.98 -24.40 13.58
CA VAL A 245 4.70 -23.70 14.85
C VAL A 245 3.27 -23.96 15.34
N ALA A 246 2.30 -24.02 14.43
CA ALA A 246 0.91 -24.25 14.80
C ALA A 246 0.73 -25.56 15.59
N GLU A 247 1.44 -26.63 15.20
CA GLU A 247 1.45 -27.90 15.94
C GLU A 247 2.13 -27.76 17.31
N LYS A 248 3.32 -27.14 17.35
CA LYS A 248 4.09 -26.90 18.59
C LYS A 248 3.27 -26.18 19.66
N TYR A 249 2.52 -25.16 19.29
CA TYR A 249 1.70 -24.36 20.21
C TYR A 249 0.23 -24.80 20.26
N LYS A 250 -0.12 -25.94 19.63
CA LYS A 250 -1.48 -26.51 19.59
C LYS A 250 -2.55 -25.52 19.12
N ILE A 251 -2.20 -24.69 18.13
CA ILE A 251 -3.13 -23.75 17.51
C ILE A 251 -3.98 -24.51 16.49
N SER A 252 -5.29 -24.52 16.70
CA SER A 252 -6.23 -25.06 15.70
C SER A 252 -6.35 -24.07 14.55
N LEU A 253 -5.87 -24.46 13.36
CA LEU A 253 -5.97 -23.66 12.16
C LEU A 253 -7.19 -24.10 11.35
N PRO A 254 -8.19 -23.23 11.13
CA PRO A 254 -9.34 -23.56 10.27
C PRO A 254 -8.94 -23.67 8.80
N ASP A 255 -7.83 -23.04 8.41
CA ASP A 255 -7.18 -23.17 7.10
C ASP A 255 -5.66 -23.18 7.29
N ARG A 256 -4.94 -24.04 6.56
CA ARG A 256 -3.49 -24.15 6.63
C ARG A 256 -2.79 -22.83 6.24
N GLU A 257 -3.40 -22.03 5.38
CA GLU A 257 -2.89 -20.72 4.97
C GLU A 257 -2.92 -19.68 6.10
N LEU A 258 -3.62 -19.95 7.21
CA LEU A 258 -3.66 -19.10 8.41
C LEU A 258 -2.55 -19.43 9.42
N CYS A 259 -1.47 -20.08 8.97
CA CYS A 259 -0.31 -20.35 9.82
C CYS A 259 0.13 -19.09 10.58
N CYS A 260 0.40 -19.26 11.88
CA CYS A 260 0.66 -18.17 12.80
C CYS A 260 1.49 -18.64 14.00
N ALA A 261 2.02 -17.66 14.74
CA ALA A 261 2.76 -17.87 15.98
C ALA A 261 2.14 -17.01 17.11
N PRO A 262 2.12 -17.48 18.37
CA PRO A 262 1.74 -16.63 19.51
C PRO A 262 2.65 -15.40 19.60
N LEU A 263 2.10 -14.21 19.89
CA LEU A 263 2.86 -12.95 19.88
C LEU A 263 4.05 -12.93 20.86
N ASN A 264 3.99 -13.73 21.92
CA ASN A 264 5.05 -13.86 22.92
C ASN A 264 6.12 -14.92 22.55
N SER A 265 5.98 -15.60 21.42
CA SER A 265 6.87 -16.68 20.99
C SER A 265 8.18 -16.16 20.38
N GLU A 266 9.20 -17.01 20.30
CA GLU A 266 10.45 -16.67 19.63
C GLU A 266 10.24 -16.50 18.11
N GLU A 267 9.42 -17.35 17.52
CA GLU A 267 9.10 -17.32 16.09
C GLU A 267 8.37 -16.02 15.71
N ALA A 268 7.47 -15.54 16.57
CA ALA A 268 6.83 -14.23 16.41
C ALA A 268 7.85 -13.08 16.47
N ARG A 269 8.74 -13.07 17.47
CA ARG A 269 9.80 -12.04 17.58
C ARG A 269 10.72 -12.02 16.37
N ASN A 270 11.15 -13.20 15.91
CA ASN A 270 12.00 -13.35 14.73
C ASN A 270 11.27 -12.85 13.46
N TYR A 271 10.01 -13.24 13.27
CA TYR A 271 9.20 -12.76 12.14
C TYR A 271 9.01 -11.25 12.19
N MET A 272 8.66 -10.67 13.34
CA MET A 272 8.49 -9.22 13.47
C MET A 272 9.79 -8.47 13.15
N GLY A 273 10.94 -8.96 13.61
CA GLY A 273 12.24 -8.38 13.28
C GLY A 273 12.52 -8.38 11.76
N ALA A 274 12.27 -9.51 11.09
CA ALA A 274 12.44 -9.63 9.63
C ALA A 274 11.38 -8.87 8.83
N MET A 275 10.13 -8.81 9.31
CA MET A 275 9.06 -8.02 8.71
C MET A 275 9.41 -6.54 8.81
N ASN A 276 9.85 -6.06 9.97
CA ASN A 276 10.25 -4.66 10.17
C ASN A 276 11.44 -4.28 9.26
N SER A 277 12.40 -5.18 9.02
CA SER A 277 13.45 -4.92 8.03
C SER A 277 12.89 -4.84 6.60
N ALA A 278 11.92 -5.68 6.24
CA ALA A 278 11.24 -5.59 4.94
C ALA A 278 10.37 -4.31 4.81
N VAL A 279 9.77 -3.86 5.90
CA VAL A 279 9.06 -2.56 5.97
C VAL A 279 10.04 -1.43 5.65
N ASN A 280 11.20 -1.41 6.30
CA ASN A 280 12.23 -0.39 6.08
C ASN A 280 12.83 -0.45 4.68
N TYR A 281 13.02 -1.64 4.12
CA TYR A 281 13.41 -1.81 2.71
C TYR A 281 12.43 -1.06 1.79
N ALA A 282 11.13 -1.26 1.97
CA ALA A 282 10.13 -0.68 1.08
C ALA A 282 10.05 0.85 1.20
N PHE A 283 10.16 1.41 2.41
CA PHE A 283 10.26 2.87 2.59
C PHE A 283 11.49 3.43 1.87
N CYS A 284 12.63 2.76 2.03
CA CYS A 284 13.85 3.17 1.36
C CYS A 284 13.74 3.05 -0.17
N ASN A 285 13.08 2.01 -0.66
CA ASN A 285 12.81 1.80 -2.08
C ASN A 285 11.99 2.96 -2.68
N ARG A 286 10.88 3.34 -2.03
CA ARG A 286 10.04 4.47 -2.46
C ARG A 286 10.76 5.82 -2.32
N GLN A 287 11.64 5.98 -1.35
CA GLN A 287 12.48 7.16 -1.18
C GLN A 287 13.47 7.33 -2.33
N VAL A 288 14.14 6.25 -2.77
CA VAL A 288 15.00 6.27 -3.96
C VAL A 288 14.21 6.63 -5.22
N MET A 289 13.04 6.02 -5.43
CA MET A 289 12.19 6.34 -6.58
C MET A 289 11.68 7.79 -6.54
N THR A 290 11.42 8.36 -5.36
CA THR A 290 11.06 9.78 -5.20
C THR A 290 12.15 10.68 -5.75
N HIS A 291 13.41 10.37 -5.46
CA HIS A 291 14.54 11.11 -6.00
C HIS A 291 14.60 11.02 -7.53
N TRP A 292 14.44 9.83 -8.11
CA TRP A 292 14.45 9.67 -9.57
C TRP A 292 13.24 10.28 -10.27
N VAL A 293 12.07 10.36 -9.62
CA VAL A 293 10.94 11.15 -10.11
C VAL A 293 11.34 12.62 -10.22
N ARG A 294 11.91 13.19 -9.16
CA ARG A 294 12.37 14.58 -9.13
C ARG A 294 13.43 14.86 -10.22
N GLU A 295 14.40 13.96 -10.41
CA GLU A 295 15.41 14.07 -11.47
C GLU A 295 14.80 13.99 -12.87
N SER A 296 13.87 13.07 -13.11
CA SER A 296 13.19 12.93 -14.40
C SER A 296 12.43 14.20 -14.77
N PHE A 297 11.66 14.75 -13.83
CA PHE A 297 10.96 16.02 -14.05
C PHE A 297 11.95 17.16 -14.27
N ALA A 298 13.03 17.24 -13.49
CA ALA A 298 14.01 18.31 -13.64
C ALA A 298 14.72 18.27 -15.00
N SER A 299 15.02 17.06 -15.48
CA SER A 299 15.64 16.86 -16.79
C SER A 299 14.72 17.25 -17.94
N VAL A 300 13.44 16.89 -17.91
CA VAL A 300 12.49 17.20 -19.00
C VAL A 300 12.02 18.64 -18.95
N MET A 301 11.61 19.12 -17.78
CA MET A 301 11.05 20.47 -17.60
C MET A 301 12.12 21.57 -17.53
N LYS A 302 13.41 21.20 -17.57
CA LYS A 302 14.57 22.10 -17.50
C LYS A 302 14.51 23.08 -16.30
N LYS A 303 13.93 22.62 -15.20
CA LYS A 303 13.72 23.38 -13.97
C LYS A 303 14.04 22.49 -12.77
N SER A 304 14.66 23.03 -11.72
CA SER A 304 14.92 22.20 -10.52
C SER A 304 13.61 21.69 -9.92
N TRP A 305 13.64 20.50 -9.33
CA TRP A 305 12.46 19.91 -8.69
C TRP A 305 11.92 20.81 -7.56
N ASP A 306 12.81 21.50 -6.86
CA ASP A 306 12.47 22.45 -5.78
C ASP A 306 11.70 23.65 -6.34
N ALA A 307 12.15 24.22 -7.46
CA ALA A 307 11.44 25.33 -8.11
C ALA A 307 10.11 24.90 -8.75
N MET A 308 9.90 23.59 -8.97
CA MET A 308 8.59 23.02 -9.34
C MET A 308 7.74 22.64 -8.13
N GLY A 309 8.22 22.89 -6.90
CA GLY A 309 7.48 22.65 -5.66
C GLY A 309 7.28 21.18 -5.33
N PHE A 310 8.19 20.28 -5.76
CA PHE A 310 8.08 18.84 -5.47
C PHE A 310 8.24 18.53 -3.98
N GLN A 311 7.13 18.26 -3.30
CA GLN A 311 7.14 17.85 -1.90
C GLN A 311 6.35 16.56 -1.68
N LEU A 312 6.73 15.82 -0.64
CA LEU A 312 6.00 14.64 -0.23
C LEU A 312 4.72 15.04 0.51
N VAL A 313 3.57 14.59 0.02
CA VAL A 313 2.31 14.64 0.77
C VAL A 313 2.37 13.55 1.84
N TYR A 314 2.35 12.29 1.44
CA TYR A 314 2.44 11.21 2.41
C TYR A 314 2.97 9.91 1.79
N ASP A 315 3.57 9.06 2.62
CA ASP A 315 3.92 7.68 2.31
C ASP A 315 3.22 6.75 3.31
N VAL A 316 2.37 5.86 2.83
CA VAL A 316 1.56 4.97 3.67
C VAL A 316 1.65 3.52 3.21
N CYS A 317 1.69 2.61 4.19
CA CYS A 317 1.70 1.18 3.99
C CYS A 317 0.27 0.60 3.87
N HIS A 318 0.13 -0.52 3.14
CA HIS A 318 -1.10 -1.32 3.17
C HIS A 318 -0.93 -2.84 3.39
N ASN A 319 0.30 -3.32 3.60
CA ASN A 319 0.60 -4.72 3.93
C ASN A 319 1.57 -4.77 5.13
N ILE A 320 1.04 -4.83 6.34
CA ILE A 320 1.86 -4.73 7.57
C ILE A 320 1.11 -5.25 8.80
N ALA A 321 1.86 -5.74 9.79
CA ALA A 321 1.38 -5.88 11.16
C ALA A 321 2.01 -4.79 12.04
N LYS A 322 1.23 -4.10 12.86
CA LYS A 322 1.72 -3.06 13.79
C LYS A 322 1.24 -3.30 15.20
N ILE A 323 2.11 -3.08 16.19
CA ILE A 323 1.68 -2.99 17.59
C ILE A 323 1.14 -1.58 17.82
N GLU A 324 -0.15 -1.48 18.09
CA GLU A 324 -0.86 -0.20 18.23
C GLU A 324 -1.68 -0.17 19.51
N GLU A 325 -1.98 1.05 19.97
CA GLU A 325 -2.85 1.28 21.11
C GLU A 325 -4.26 1.64 20.64
N HIS A 326 -5.24 0.83 21.05
CA HIS A 326 -6.66 0.99 20.73
C HIS A 326 -7.50 0.70 21.98
N GLY A 327 -8.38 1.62 22.37
CA GLY A 327 -9.21 1.46 23.58
C GLY A 327 -8.41 1.22 24.87
N GLY A 328 -7.23 1.83 24.99
CA GLY A 328 -6.33 1.64 26.14
C GLY A 328 -5.60 0.31 26.19
N LYS A 329 -5.70 -0.53 25.14
CA LYS A 329 -5.03 -1.84 25.04
C LYS A 329 -4.03 -1.83 23.89
N LYS A 330 -2.90 -2.50 24.10
CA LYS A 330 -1.97 -2.81 23.01
C LYS A 330 -2.48 -4.03 22.25
N VAL A 331 -2.50 -3.93 20.93
CA VAL A 331 -2.91 -5.00 20.01
C VAL A 331 -1.96 -5.05 18.82
N CYS A 332 -1.75 -6.25 18.27
CA CYS A 332 -1.10 -6.43 16.98
C CYS A 332 -2.16 -6.34 15.87
N VAL A 333 -2.15 -5.25 15.10
CA VAL A 333 -3.09 -5.01 14.00
C VAL A 333 -2.46 -5.47 12.69
N HIS A 334 -3.01 -6.53 12.12
CA HIS A 334 -2.73 -7.00 10.77
C HIS A 334 -3.54 -6.21 9.76
N ARG A 335 -2.88 -5.70 8.73
CA ARG A 335 -3.49 -5.07 7.57
C ARG A 335 -2.90 -5.70 6.31
N LYS A 336 -3.76 -6.27 5.46
CA LYS A 336 -3.39 -6.83 4.16
C LYS A 336 -4.29 -6.26 3.10
N GLY A 337 -3.74 -5.41 2.24
CA GLY A 337 -4.54 -4.53 1.39
C GLY A 337 -5.46 -3.63 2.22
N ALA A 338 -4.97 -3.09 3.33
CA ALA A 338 -5.73 -2.13 4.14
C ALA A 338 -4.77 -1.08 4.71
N THR A 339 -5.22 0.17 4.77
CA THR A 339 -4.37 1.31 5.09
C THR A 339 -4.70 1.85 6.48
N ARG A 340 -3.68 2.32 7.21
CA ARG A 340 -3.91 3.03 8.48
C ARG A 340 -4.62 4.37 8.23
N ALA A 341 -5.62 4.70 9.02
CA ALA A 341 -6.48 5.87 8.89
C ALA A 341 -6.70 6.56 10.25
N PHE A 342 -5.61 6.98 10.90
CA PHE A 342 -5.71 7.66 12.18
C PHE A 342 -6.31 9.06 12.04
N TRP A 343 -7.11 9.43 13.04
CA TRP A 343 -7.78 10.73 13.12
C TRP A 343 -6.93 11.77 13.84
N LYS A 344 -7.34 13.03 13.71
CA LYS A 344 -6.72 14.18 14.36
C LYS A 344 -6.40 13.91 15.84
N GLY A 345 -5.21 14.32 16.27
CA GLY A 345 -4.75 14.25 17.65
C GLY A 345 -3.95 12.99 18.02
N ARG A 346 -3.99 11.92 17.20
CA ARG A 346 -3.20 10.71 17.43
C ARG A 346 -1.69 11.02 17.38
N LYS A 347 -0.95 10.63 18.42
CA LYS A 347 0.49 10.92 18.59
C LYS A 347 1.35 10.30 17.48
N GLU A 348 0.90 9.19 16.91
CA GLU A 348 1.58 8.44 15.85
C GLU A 348 1.50 9.12 14.48
N ILE A 349 0.61 10.10 14.31
CA ILE A 349 0.55 10.91 13.08
C ILE A 349 1.74 11.87 13.10
N PRO A 350 2.48 12.00 11.97
CA PRO A 350 3.53 12.99 11.87
C PRO A 350 3.02 14.41 12.18
N THR A 351 3.90 15.23 12.73
CA THR A 351 3.53 16.55 13.27
C THR A 351 2.83 17.43 12.24
N ALA A 352 3.20 17.32 10.96
CA ALA A 352 2.57 18.03 9.84
C ALA A 352 1.05 17.81 9.74
N TYR A 353 0.56 16.63 10.14
CA TYR A 353 -0.83 16.22 9.94
C TYR A 353 -1.62 15.97 11.22
N ARG A 354 -0.95 15.99 12.39
CA ARG A 354 -1.58 15.67 13.68
C ARG A 354 -2.81 16.52 13.97
N ASN A 355 -2.85 17.77 13.49
CA ASN A 355 -3.95 18.71 13.71
C ASN A 355 -5.12 18.57 12.73
N VAL A 356 -5.01 17.73 11.70
CA VAL A 356 -6.05 17.53 10.68
C VAL A 356 -6.50 16.08 10.56
N GLY A 357 -5.61 15.12 10.80
CA GLY A 357 -5.83 13.69 10.59
C GLY A 357 -4.86 13.12 9.56
N GLN A 358 -4.70 11.80 9.53
CA GLN A 358 -3.70 11.16 8.67
C GLN A 358 -4.14 11.21 7.20
N PRO A 359 -3.25 11.59 6.27
CA PRO A 359 -3.50 11.38 4.85
C PRO A 359 -3.60 9.88 4.52
N VAL A 360 -4.59 9.52 3.72
CA VAL A 360 -4.83 8.15 3.24
C VAL A 360 -4.86 8.19 1.73
N ILE A 361 -3.97 7.43 1.08
CA ILE A 361 -3.81 7.45 -0.38
C ILE A 361 -4.38 6.16 -0.95
N ILE A 362 -5.38 6.29 -1.83
CA ILE A 362 -6.10 5.16 -2.44
C ILE A 362 -5.82 5.15 -3.95
N PRO A 363 -4.85 4.34 -4.43
CA PRO A 363 -4.64 4.09 -5.84
C PRO A 363 -5.85 3.39 -6.48
N GLY A 364 -6.24 3.86 -7.66
CA GLY A 364 -7.15 3.12 -8.53
C GLY A 364 -6.43 2.05 -9.35
N SER A 365 -6.87 1.89 -10.59
CA SER A 365 -6.13 1.23 -11.67
C SER A 365 -5.43 2.27 -12.53
N MET A 366 -4.59 1.80 -13.46
CA MET A 366 -3.84 2.68 -14.36
C MET A 366 -4.67 3.62 -15.25
N ASN A 367 -5.97 3.37 -15.40
CA ASN A 367 -6.87 4.15 -16.23
C ASN A 367 -8.13 4.61 -15.48
N THR A 368 -8.13 4.56 -14.14
CA THR A 368 -9.23 5.04 -13.31
C THR A 368 -8.72 6.05 -12.29
N ALA A 369 -9.63 6.64 -11.52
CA ALA A 369 -9.27 7.67 -10.55
C ALA A 369 -8.44 7.11 -9.39
N SER A 370 -7.64 7.97 -8.77
CA SER A 370 -7.07 7.74 -7.45
C SER A 370 -7.63 8.77 -6.47
N TYR A 371 -7.52 8.52 -5.16
CA TYR A 371 -8.06 9.40 -4.14
C TYR A 371 -7.07 9.71 -3.02
N LEU A 372 -7.19 10.91 -2.48
CA LEU A 372 -6.64 11.32 -1.19
C LEU A 372 -7.80 11.47 -0.21
N LEU A 373 -7.71 10.78 0.92
CA LEU A 373 -8.68 10.83 2.01
C LEU A 373 -7.98 11.30 3.29
N CYS A 374 -8.78 11.59 4.32
CA CYS A 374 -8.31 11.89 5.68
C CYS A 374 -8.99 10.95 6.69
N GLY A 375 -8.22 10.36 7.60
CA GLY A 375 -8.75 9.49 8.65
C GLY A 375 -9.68 10.21 9.63
N LEU A 376 -10.82 9.58 9.96
CA LEU A 376 -11.82 10.10 10.90
C LEU A 376 -11.89 9.25 12.18
N GLU A 377 -12.45 9.81 13.25
CA GLU A 377 -12.56 9.13 14.54
C GLU A 377 -13.43 7.86 14.46
N GLY A 378 -14.36 7.81 13.50
CA GLY A 378 -15.12 6.59 13.19
C GLY A 378 -14.23 5.40 12.86
N ALA A 379 -13.03 5.61 12.31
CA ALA A 379 -12.05 4.55 12.08
C ALA A 379 -11.55 3.86 13.37
N ALA A 380 -11.85 4.37 14.56
CA ALA A 380 -11.59 3.66 15.82
C ALA A 380 -12.22 2.26 15.82
N GLU A 381 -13.37 2.08 15.17
CA GLU A 381 -14.05 0.77 15.08
C GLU A 381 -13.35 -0.24 14.16
N THR A 382 -12.40 0.22 13.35
CA THR A 382 -11.58 -0.59 12.44
C THR A 382 -10.11 -0.63 12.87
N PHE A 383 -9.83 -0.33 14.14
CA PHE A 383 -8.46 -0.19 14.65
C PHE A 383 -7.67 0.86 13.86
N GLY A 384 -8.32 1.98 13.52
CA GLY A 384 -7.77 3.05 12.72
C GLY A 384 -7.39 2.59 11.32
N SER A 385 -8.29 1.90 10.61
CA SER A 385 -7.99 1.31 9.30
C SER A 385 -9.06 1.59 8.24
N THR A 386 -8.67 1.55 6.98
CA THR A 386 -9.55 1.74 5.81
C THR A 386 -9.05 0.94 4.60
N CYS A 387 -9.69 1.09 3.44
CA CYS A 387 -9.29 0.44 2.19
C CYS A 387 -7.89 0.88 1.72
N HIS A 388 -7.35 0.19 0.71
CA HIS A 388 -6.04 0.47 0.14
C HIS A 388 -6.06 0.79 -1.36
N GLY A 389 -7.13 0.45 -2.08
CA GLY A 389 -7.20 0.63 -3.52
C GLY A 389 -8.52 0.15 -4.10
N ALA A 390 -8.56 -0.15 -5.40
CA ALA A 390 -9.75 -0.68 -6.05
C ALA A 390 -10.04 -2.16 -5.71
N GLY A 391 -9.00 -2.99 -5.52
CA GLY A 391 -9.15 -4.45 -5.37
C GLY A 391 -9.53 -5.16 -6.68
N ARG A 392 -9.01 -6.37 -6.90
CA ARG A 392 -9.20 -7.09 -8.16
C ARG A 392 -10.56 -7.79 -8.21
N THR A 393 -11.15 -7.87 -9.40
CA THR A 393 -12.33 -8.71 -9.70
C THR A 393 -11.99 -9.89 -10.59
N MET A 394 -10.77 -9.92 -11.15
CA MET A 394 -10.29 -10.97 -12.04
C MET A 394 -8.86 -11.36 -11.65
N SER A 395 -8.54 -12.64 -11.76
CA SER A 395 -7.15 -13.10 -11.75
C SER A 395 -6.38 -12.50 -12.92
N ARG A 396 -5.04 -12.45 -12.83
CA ARG A 396 -4.19 -11.98 -13.95
C ARG A 396 -4.37 -12.83 -15.21
N HIS A 397 -4.52 -14.14 -15.04
CA HIS A 397 -4.78 -15.07 -16.14
C HIS A 397 -6.13 -14.82 -16.82
N GLU A 398 -7.18 -14.49 -16.06
CA GLU A 398 -8.47 -14.10 -16.64
C GLU A 398 -8.37 -12.76 -17.37
N ALA A 399 -7.69 -11.78 -16.80
CA ALA A 399 -7.47 -10.48 -17.42
C ALA A 399 -6.71 -10.59 -18.76
N LEU A 400 -5.67 -11.43 -18.84
CA LEU A 400 -4.94 -11.73 -20.07
C LEU A 400 -5.82 -12.35 -21.17
N ARG A 401 -6.86 -13.10 -20.80
CA ARG A 401 -7.83 -13.65 -21.76
C ARG A 401 -8.88 -12.62 -22.18
N ALA A 402 -9.26 -11.73 -21.28
CA ALA A 402 -10.30 -10.73 -21.49
C ALA A 402 -9.82 -9.48 -22.23
N PHE A 403 -8.55 -9.09 -22.06
CA PHE A 403 -8.01 -7.83 -22.58
C PHE A 403 -6.78 -8.06 -23.45
N ARG A 404 -6.59 -7.17 -24.43
CA ARG A 404 -5.37 -7.06 -25.22
C ARG A 404 -4.61 -5.80 -24.82
N GLY A 405 -3.36 -5.96 -24.41
CA GLY A 405 -2.54 -4.86 -23.89
C GLY A 405 -2.42 -3.67 -24.83
N THR A 406 -2.29 -3.93 -26.14
CA THR A 406 -2.23 -2.89 -27.18
C THR A 406 -3.52 -2.08 -27.29
N ASP A 407 -4.67 -2.71 -27.06
CA ASP A 407 -5.97 -2.04 -27.14
C ASP A 407 -6.19 -1.18 -25.89
N VAL A 408 -5.75 -1.68 -24.73
CA VAL A 408 -5.71 -0.93 -23.48
C VAL A 408 -4.82 0.30 -23.62
N GLN A 409 -3.61 0.15 -24.17
CA GLN A 409 -2.69 1.26 -24.42
C GLN A 409 -3.32 2.31 -25.35
N LYS A 410 -3.85 1.90 -26.51
CA LYS A 410 -4.49 2.81 -27.47
C LYS A 410 -5.66 3.58 -26.83
N LYS A 411 -6.48 2.91 -26.02
CA LYS A 411 -7.59 3.55 -25.31
C LYS A 411 -7.08 4.64 -24.35
N MET A 412 -6.06 4.32 -23.55
CA MET A 412 -5.48 5.27 -22.62
C MET A 412 -4.86 6.48 -23.34
N GLU A 413 -4.13 6.24 -24.44
CA GLU A 413 -3.54 7.31 -25.25
C GLU A 413 -4.64 8.21 -25.89
N ALA A 414 -5.75 7.62 -26.34
CA ALA A 414 -6.91 8.37 -26.84
C ALA A 414 -7.60 9.21 -25.75
N GLU A 415 -7.54 8.76 -24.49
CA GLU A 415 -8.00 9.51 -23.30
C GLU A 415 -6.95 10.55 -22.82
N GLY A 416 -5.82 10.68 -23.52
CA GLY A 416 -4.76 11.64 -23.21
C GLY A 416 -3.82 11.19 -22.09
N VAL A 417 -3.75 9.89 -21.81
CA VAL A 417 -2.86 9.29 -20.82
C VAL A 417 -1.67 8.63 -21.52
N ALA A 418 -0.46 9.17 -21.31
CA ALA A 418 0.76 8.55 -21.83
C ALA A 418 1.10 7.28 -21.05
N VAL A 419 1.42 6.17 -21.72
CA VAL A 419 1.65 4.89 -21.01
C VAL A 419 2.94 4.23 -21.47
N LYS A 420 3.67 3.64 -20.51
CA LYS A 420 4.77 2.74 -20.80
C LYS A 420 4.77 1.52 -19.91
N SER A 421 5.01 0.36 -20.50
CA SER A 421 5.27 -0.90 -19.81
C SER A 421 6.40 -1.65 -20.50
N MET A 422 7.02 -2.60 -19.78
CA MET A 422 8.01 -3.51 -20.35
C MET A 422 7.41 -4.39 -21.46
N GLU A 423 6.21 -4.90 -21.21
CA GLU A 423 5.48 -5.77 -22.12
C GLU A 423 4.02 -5.32 -22.22
N PRO A 424 3.37 -5.43 -23.38
CA PRO A 424 1.94 -5.12 -23.53
C PRO A 424 1.06 -5.99 -22.62
N GLN A 425 1.45 -7.23 -22.35
CA GLN A 425 0.71 -8.19 -21.51
C GLN A 425 0.44 -7.64 -20.10
N ILE A 426 1.38 -6.89 -19.54
CA ILE A 426 1.23 -6.23 -18.23
C ILE A 426 0.04 -5.26 -18.24
N LEU A 427 -0.17 -4.53 -19.35
CA LEU A 427 -1.32 -3.63 -19.49
C LEU A 427 -2.64 -4.40 -19.57
N ALA A 428 -2.64 -5.63 -20.09
CA ALA A 428 -3.83 -6.48 -20.05
C ALA A 428 -4.12 -7.01 -18.65
N GLU A 429 -3.10 -7.47 -17.91
CA GLU A 429 -3.23 -7.95 -16.53
C GLU A 429 -3.78 -6.90 -15.58
N GLU A 430 -3.44 -5.64 -15.83
CA GLU A 430 -3.70 -4.50 -14.96
C GLU A 430 -4.75 -3.53 -15.54
N ALA A 431 -5.50 -3.97 -16.55
CA ALA A 431 -6.59 -3.19 -17.16
C ALA A 431 -7.66 -2.83 -16.11
N GLY A 432 -8.24 -1.62 -16.19
CA GLY A 432 -9.24 -1.17 -15.21
C GLY A 432 -10.47 -2.08 -15.08
N GLY A 433 -10.84 -2.81 -16.13
CA GLY A 433 -11.93 -3.79 -16.06
C GLY A 433 -11.61 -5.03 -15.21
N ALA A 434 -10.35 -5.25 -14.83
CA ALA A 434 -9.93 -6.30 -13.90
C ALA A 434 -10.01 -5.88 -12.43
N TYR A 435 -10.44 -4.64 -12.16
CA TYR A 435 -10.55 -4.03 -10.83
C TYR A 435 -11.99 -3.65 -10.51
N LYS A 436 -12.30 -3.51 -9.21
CA LYS A 436 -13.59 -2.94 -8.78
C LYS A 436 -13.63 -1.45 -9.10
N ASP A 437 -14.82 -0.87 -9.01
CA ASP A 437 -15.00 0.57 -9.09
C ASP A 437 -14.44 1.23 -7.82
N VAL A 438 -13.31 1.93 -7.97
CA VAL A 438 -12.63 2.67 -6.90
C VAL A 438 -13.53 3.77 -6.30
N ASP A 439 -14.43 4.37 -7.09
CA ASP A 439 -15.34 5.40 -6.61
C ASP A 439 -16.34 4.78 -5.61
N ALA A 440 -16.85 3.57 -5.90
CA ALA A 440 -17.69 2.81 -4.98
C ALA A 440 -16.95 2.37 -3.71
N VAL A 441 -15.68 1.98 -3.82
CA VAL A 441 -14.85 1.63 -2.67
C VAL A 441 -14.70 2.84 -1.73
N VAL A 442 -14.33 3.99 -2.28
CA VAL A 442 -14.10 5.22 -1.51
C VAL A 442 -15.39 5.73 -0.88
N ARG A 443 -16.52 5.72 -1.61
CA ARG A 443 -17.83 6.08 -1.04
C ARG A 443 -18.23 5.16 0.11
N SER A 444 -17.88 3.88 0.06
CA SER A 444 -18.21 2.92 1.13
C SER A 444 -17.54 3.29 2.45
N VAL A 445 -16.25 3.64 2.42
CA VAL A 445 -15.50 4.03 3.65
C VAL A 445 -15.89 5.42 4.16
N GLU A 446 -16.31 6.33 3.27
CA GLU A 446 -16.86 7.63 3.69
C GLU A 446 -18.24 7.48 4.34
N LYS A 447 -19.15 6.70 3.75
CA LYS A 447 -20.47 6.40 4.34
C LYS A 447 -20.36 5.70 5.69
N ALA A 448 -19.37 4.83 5.86
CA ALA A 448 -19.07 4.19 7.13
C ALA A 448 -18.41 5.13 8.17
N GLY A 449 -18.08 6.38 7.79
CA GLY A 449 -17.46 7.36 8.68
C GLY A 449 -16.00 7.06 9.02
N LEU A 450 -15.33 6.21 8.25
CA LEU A 450 -13.93 5.83 8.49
C LEU A 450 -12.95 6.91 7.99
N CYS A 451 -13.27 7.49 6.83
CA CYS A 451 -12.46 8.52 6.19
C CYS A 451 -13.35 9.62 5.60
N LYS A 452 -12.77 10.79 5.37
CA LYS A 452 -13.37 11.88 4.56
C LYS A 452 -12.67 11.97 3.21
N ILE A 453 -13.41 12.14 2.11
CA ILE A 453 -12.79 12.38 0.80
C ILE A 453 -12.20 13.80 0.76
N VAL A 454 -10.94 13.93 0.34
CA VAL A 454 -10.23 15.21 0.26
C VAL A 454 -10.05 15.64 -1.19
N ALA A 455 -9.49 14.76 -2.02
CA ALA A 455 -9.26 15.04 -3.43
C ALA A 455 -9.36 13.77 -4.28
N ARG A 456 -9.76 13.94 -5.55
CA ARG A 456 -9.74 12.92 -6.59
C ARG A 456 -8.70 13.29 -7.64
N PHE A 457 -7.98 12.31 -8.12
CA PHE A 457 -6.97 12.45 -9.17
C PHE A 457 -7.35 11.63 -10.39
N VAL A 458 -6.93 12.10 -11.57
CA VAL A 458 -7.00 11.33 -12.82
C VAL A 458 -5.63 11.24 -13.47
N PRO A 459 -5.29 10.10 -14.09
CA PRO A 459 -3.97 9.89 -14.67
C PRO A 459 -3.73 10.81 -15.88
N MET A 460 -2.46 11.17 -16.07
CA MET A 460 -1.94 11.87 -17.25
C MET A 460 -0.79 11.08 -17.88
N GLY A 461 -0.05 10.31 -17.09
CA GLY A 461 1.04 9.49 -17.56
C GLY A 461 1.34 8.35 -16.61
N VAL A 462 1.62 7.15 -17.10
CA VAL A 462 1.84 5.98 -16.23
C VAL A 462 2.96 5.08 -16.73
N ILE A 463 3.87 4.71 -15.82
CA ILE A 463 4.83 3.62 -16.03
C ILE A 463 4.44 2.38 -15.23
N LYS A 464 4.53 1.22 -15.87
CA LYS A 464 4.24 -0.10 -15.33
C LYS A 464 5.47 -0.98 -15.48
N GLY A 465 5.75 -1.81 -14.48
CA GLY A 465 6.81 -2.80 -14.57
C GLY A 465 6.32 -4.22 -14.43
#